data_AF-A0A8J3YC06-F1
#
_entry.id   AF-A0A8J3YC06-F1
#
_cell.length_a   1.000
_cell.length_b   1.000
_cell.length_c   1.000
_cell.angle_alpha   90.00
_cell.angle_beta   90.00
_cell.angle_gamma   90.00
#
_symmetry.space_group_name_H-M   'P 1'
#
loop_
_entity.id
_entity.type
_entity.pdbx_description
1 polymer ?
#
loop_
_entity_poly.entity_id
_entity_poly.type
_entity_poly.pdbx_seq_one_letter_code
_entity_poly.pdbx_strand_id
1 'polypeptide(L)'
;MTTATRPPTTRSPATERPVFVPVRHGDRPVGAFVVDAGETTFVPVVDVTLLAVIGLATAAVTAAAVALGASRRRPAIGAVTMGPGGWVSLRNAAAPALRPQAGRPWWARLLRAHRLVVAHR
;
A
#
# COMPACT_ATOMS: atom_id res chain seq x y z
N MET A 1 30.85 -32.60 -20.86
CA MET A 1 31.97 -31.69 -20.54
C MET A 1 32.04 -30.69 -21.69
N THR A 2 31.33 -29.57 -21.59
CA THR A 2 31.11 -28.66 -22.73
C THR A 2 32.02 -27.44 -22.59
N THR A 3 33.00 -27.36 -23.48
CA THR A 3 34.00 -26.29 -23.53
C THR A 3 33.38 -25.03 -24.12
N ALA A 4 33.27 -23.97 -23.33
CA ALA A 4 32.89 -22.65 -23.82
C ALA A 4 34.13 -21.94 -24.39
N THR A 5 34.15 -21.75 -25.70
CA THR A 5 35.19 -20.98 -26.40
C THR A 5 35.08 -19.50 -26.04
N ARG A 6 36.10 -18.97 -25.37
CA ARG A 6 36.23 -17.54 -25.04
C ARG A 6 36.79 -16.78 -26.26
N PRO A 7 36.13 -15.71 -26.75
CA PRO A 7 36.67 -14.89 -27.84
C PRO A 7 37.84 -14.00 -27.37
N PRO A 8 38.73 -13.58 -28.30
CA PRO A 8 39.89 -12.76 -27.94
C PRO A 8 39.49 -11.35 -27.52
N THR A 9 39.99 -10.92 -26.37
CA THR A 9 39.79 -9.55 -25.86
C THR A 9 40.77 -8.60 -26.56
N THR A 10 40.28 -7.75 -27.46
CA THR A 10 41.03 -6.57 -27.92
C THR A 10 40.70 -5.41 -26.99
N ARG A 11 41.72 -4.89 -26.29
CA ARG A 11 41.60 -3.73 -25.40
C ARG A 11 41.79 -2.47 -26.25
N SER A 12 40.76 -1.63 -26.35
CA SER A 12 40.84 -0.30 -26.96
C SER A 12 40.62 0.77 -25.88
N PRO A 13 41.52 1.76 -25.71
CA PRO A 13 41.35 2.86 -24.78
C PRO A 13 40.76 4.08 -25.50
N ALA A 14 39.44 4.20 -25.56
CA ALA A 14 38.76 5.44 -25.95
C ALA A 14 37.29 5.39 -25.53
N THR A 15 36.90 6.22 -24.55
CA THR A 15 35.52 6.63 -24.22
C THR A 15 34.43 5.73 -24.81
N GLU A 16 34.34 4.49 -24.32
CA GLU A 16 33.39 3.50 -24.85
C GLU A 16 32.00 3.94 -24.40
N ARG A 17 31.13 4.25 -25.35
CA ARG A 17 29.72 4.48 -25.04
C ARG A 17 29.17 3.21 -24.37
N PRO A 18 28.44 3.33 -23.26
CA PRO A 18 27.85 2.16 -22.61
C PRO A 18 26.95 1.41 -23.60
N VAL A 19 27.15 0.09 -23.68
CA VAL A 19 26.36 -0.78 -24.55
C VAL A 19 25.12 -1.23 -23.80
N PHE A 20 23.95 -1.00 -24.38
CA PHE A 20 22.67 -1.44 -23.82
C PHE A 20 22.23 -2.75 -24.47
N VAL A 21 22.12 -3.81 -23.67
CA VAL A 21 21.60 -5.10 -24.09
C VAL A 21 20.19 -5.29 -23.53
N PRO A 22 19.13 -5.17 -24.35
CA PRO A 22 17.75 -5.28 -23.87
C PRO A 22 17.43 -6.71 -23.41
N VAL A 23 16.76 -6.82 -22.26
CA VAL A 23 16.23 -8.06 -21.71
C VAL A 23 14.71 -8.04 -21.84
N ARG A 24 14.16 -9.07 -22.48
CA ARG A 24 12.72 -9.24 -22.70
C ARG A 24 12.24 -10.57 -22.14
N HIS A 25 10.97 -10.62 -21.74
CA HIS A 25 10.25 -11.86 -21.43
C HIS A 25 9.06 -11.95 -22.38
N GLY A 26 9.18 -12.77 -23.43
CA GLY A 26 8.30 -12.69 -24.59
C GLY A 26 8.35 -11.28 -25.22
N ASP A 27 7.18 -10.68 -25.44
CA ASP A 27 7.07 -9.33 -25.98
C ASP A 27 7.25 -8.21 -24.94
N ARG A 28 7.37 -8.54 -23.65
CA ARG A 28 7.47 -7.54 -22.58
C ARG A 28 8.93 -7.15 -22.31
N PRO A 29 9.32 -5.86 -22.39
CA PRO A 29 10.62 -5.41 -21.94
C PRO A 29 10.72 -5.52 -20.40
N VAL A 30 11.79 -6.12 -19.91
CA VAL A 30 12.05 -6.32 -18.47
C VAL A 30 13.12 -5.37 -17.98
N GLY A 31 14.13 -5.10 -18.79
CA GLY A 31 15.26 -4.25 -18.44
C GLY A 31 16.28 -4.18 -19.57
N ALA A 32 17.44 -3.62 -19.27
CA ALA A 32 18.63 -3.71 -20.09
C ALA A 32 19.85 -3.95 -19.21
N PHE A 33 20.79 -4.75 -19.68
CA PHE A 33 22.14 -4.73 -19.13
C PHE A 33 22.90 -3.57 -19.76
N VAL A 34 23.48 -2.73 -18.90
CA VAL A 34 24.41 -1.67 -19.29
C VAL A 34 25.80 -2.24 -19.08
N VAL A 35 26.55 -2.40 -20.17
CA VAL A 35 27.94 -2.84 -20.14
C VAL A 35 28.81 -1.62 -20.38
N ASP A 36 29.65 -1.28 -19.41
CA ASP A 36 30.56 -0.13 -19.46
C ASP A 36 31.89 -0.47 -18.79
N ALA A 37 33.02 -0.19 -19.45
CA ALA A 37 34.39 -0.26 -18.93
C ALA A 37 34.76 -1.46 -18.01
N GLY A 38 34.10 -2.61 -18.18
CA GLY A 38 34.31 -3.83 -17.36
C GLY A 38 33.27 -4.08 -16.27
N GLU A 39 32.33 -3.18 -16.06
CA GLU A 39 31.15 -3.36 -15.22
C GLU A 39 29.92 -3.71 -16.05
N THR A 40 29.01 -4.48 -15.44
CA THR A 40 27.73 -4.84 -16.04
C THR A 40 26.63 -4.62 -15.03
N THR A 41 25.77 -3.64 -15.27
CA THR A 41 24.67 -3.29 -14.36
C THR A 41 23.33 -3.58 -15.03
N PHE A 42 22.44 -4.25 -14.30
CA PHE A 42 21.07 -4.45 -14.77
C PHE A 42 20.22 -3.22 -14.43
N VAL A 43 19.56 -2.65 -15.44
CA VAL A 43 18.63 -1.52 -15.30
C VAL A 43 17.22 -2.00 -15.65
N PRO A 44 16.30 -2.11 -14.68
CA PRO A 44 14.94 -2.56 -14.95
C PRO A 44 14.13 -1.50 -15.70
N VAL A 45 13.19 -1.94 -16.55
CA VAL A 45 12.18 -1.05 -17.11
C VAL A 45 11.09 -0.83 -16.06
N VAL A 46 10.92 0.41 -15.63
CA VAL A 46 9.87 0.83 -14.70
C VAL A 46 8.87 1.71 -15.44
N ASP A 47 7.60 1.32 -15.44
CA ASP A 47 6.51 2.15 -15.96
C ASP A 47 6.15 3.22 -14.93
N VAL A 48 6.80 4.37 -15.04
CA VAL A 48 6.60 5.52 -14.15
C VAL A 48 5.17 6.05 -14.26
N THR A 49 4.56 5.97 -15.45
CA THR A 49 3.19 6.42 -15.68
C THR A 49 2.21 5.53 -14.92
N LEU A 50 2.38 4.21 -15.02
CA LEU A 50 1.57 3.26 -14.26
C LEU A 50 1.71 3.48 -12.75
N LEU A 51 2.94 3.68 -12.26
CA LEU A 51 3.17 3.97 -10.84
C LEU A 51 2.50 5.27 -10.40
N ALA A 52 2.58 6.33 -11.20
CA ALA A 52 1.91 7.59 -10.92
C ALA A 52 0.38 7.43 -10.89
N VAL A 53 -0.19 6.69 -11.84
CA VAL A 53 -1.63 6.38 -11.89
C VAL A 53 -2.07 5.58 -10.65
N ILE A 54 -1.33 4.54 -10.29
CA ILE A 54 -1.61 3.74 -9.08
C ILE A 54 -1.52 4.61 -7.82
N GLY A 55 -0.48 5.44 -7.72
CA GLY A 55 -0.29 6.36 -6.59
C GLY A 55 -1.45 7.34 -6.46
N LEU A 56 -1.84 7.99 -7.57
CA LEU A 56 -2.94 8.95 -7.61
C LEU A 56 -4.28 8.29 -7.25
N ALA A 57 -4.57 7.11 -7.82
CA ALA A 57 -5.77 6.35 -7.52
C ALA A 57 -5.84 5.98 -6.04
N THR A 58 -4.73 5.52 -5.46
CA THR A 58 -4.65 5.18 -4.03
C THR A 58 -4.89 6.38 -3.13
N ALA A 59 -4.28 7.53 -3.46
CA ALA A 59 -4.48 8.78 -2.73
C ALA A 59 -5.94 9.24 -2.78
N ALA A 60 -6.57 9.20 -3.96
CA ALA A 60 -7.96 9.59 -4.15
C ALA A 60 -8.92 8.69 -3.35
N VAL A 61 -8.74 7.37 -3.38
CA VAL A 61 -9.55 6.42 -2.61
C VAL A 61 -9.40 6.66 -1.11
N THR A 62 -8.17 6.90 -0.65
CA THR A 62 -7.88 7.15 0.77
C THR A 62 -8.53 8.46 1.24
N ALA A 63 -8.38 9.54 0.45
CA ALA A 63 -9.00 10.84 0.74
C ALA A 63 -10.53 10.73 0.79
N ALA A 64 -11.15 10.02 -0.16
CA ALA A 64 -12.59 9.78 -0.17
C ALA A 64 -13.04 8.99 1.07
N ALA A 65 -12.30 7.95 1.47
CA ALA A 65 -12.61 7.18 2.67
C ALA A 65 -12.53 8.05 3.95
N VAL A 66 -11.51 8.91 4.06
CA VAL A 66 -11.37 9.85 5.19
C VAL A 66 -12.50 10.88 5.17
N ALA A 67 -12.83 11.46 4.03
CA ALA A 67 -13.92 12.43 3.89
C ALA A 67 -15.27 11.81 4.28
N LEU A 68 -15.56 10.59 3.81
CA LEU A 68 -16.76 9.84 4.21
C LEU A 68 -16.76 9.54 5.71
N GLY A 69 -15.62 9.17 6.30
CA GLY A 69 -15.49 8.95 7.74
C GLY A 69 -15.75 10.22 8.55
N ALA A 70 -15.17 11.35 8.14
CA ALA A 70 -15.34 12.65 8.80
C ALA A 70 -16.76 13.20 8.64
N SER A 71 -17.41 12.95 7.49
CA SER A 71 -18.80 13.37 7.24
C SER A 71 -19.80 12.66 8.15
N ARG A 72 -19.47 11.44 8.63
CA ARG A 72 -20.23 10.74 9.67
C ARG A 72 -19.94 11.38 11.03
N ARG A 73 -20.45 12.60 11.23
CA ARG A 73 -20.38 13.30 12.51
C ARG A 73 -20.94 12.39 13.60
N ARG A 74 -20.12 12.06 14.60
CA ARG A 74 -20.64 11.54 15.86
C ARG A 74 -21.42 12.68 16.51
N PRO A 75 -22.68 12.49 16.93
CA PRO A 75 -23.40 13.53 17.65
C PRO A 75 -22.57 13.91 18.87
N ALA A 76 -22.35 15.22 19.07
CA ALA A 76 -21.67 15.71 20.25
C ALA A 76 -22.47 15.25 21.47
N ILE A 77 -21.83 14.50 22.36
CA ILE A 77 -22.42 14.18 23.67
C ILE A 77 -22.69 15.52 24.33
N GLY A 78 -23.95 15.78 24.68
CA GLY A 78 -24.36 17.01 25.33
C GLY A 78 -23.92 17.02 26.80
N ALA A 79 -24.70 17.69 27.65
CA ALA A 79 -24.40 17.79 29.07
C ALA A 79 -24.30 16.41 29.74
N VAL A 80 -23.23 16.24 30.53
CA VAL A 80 -23.02 15.10 31.43
C VAL A 80 -23.43 15.56 32.82
N THR A 81 -24.45 14.93 33.41
CA THR A 81 -24.92 15.27 34.76
C THR A 81 -24.83 14.05 35.67
N MET A 82 -24.29 14.25 36.88
CA MET A 82 -24.21 13.19 37.89
C MET A 82 -25.43 13.28 38.82
N GLY A 83 -26.13 12.16 39.01
CA GLY A 83 -27.26 12.09 39.94
C GLY A 83 -26.79 11.86 41.39
N PRO A 84 -27.62 12.21 42.40
CA PRO A 84 -27.37 11.84 43.78
C PRO A 84 -27.34 10.30 43.89
N GLY A 85 -26.18 9.73 44.20
CA GLY A 85 -25.93 8.28 44.14
C GLY A 85 -24.92 7.81 43.08
N GLY A 86 -24.30 8.73 42.33
CA GLY A 86 -23.12 8.44 41.48
C GLY A 86 -23.42 7.98 40.06
N TRP A 87 -24.69 7.95 39.65
CA TRP A 87 -25.07 7.63 38.27
C TRP A 87 -24.77 8.80 37.32
N VAL A 88 -24.30 8.49 36.11
CA VAL A 88 -24.01 9.49 35.06
C VAL A 88 -25.12 9.47 34.03
N SER A 89 -25.80 10.60 33.84
CA SER A 89 -26.79 10.82 32.77
C SER A 89 -26.15 11.61 31.64
N LEU A 90 -26.33 11.15 30.40
CA LEU A 90 -25.82 11.79 29.19
C LEU A 90 -27.00 12.33 28.36
N ARG A 91 -27.07 13.64 28.13
CA ARG A 91 -28.07 14.25 27.23
C ARG A 91 -27.53 14.27 25.80
N ASN A 92 -28.36 13.95 24.80
CA ASN A 92 -28.00 13.85 23.37
C ASN A 92 -26.93 12.79 23.02
N ALA A 93 -26.66 11.85 23.92
CA ALA A 93 -25.87 10.66 23.57
C ALA A 93 -26.74 9.69 22.76
N ALA A 94 -26.24 9.24 21.62
CA ALA A 94 -26.86 8.13 20.90
C ALA A 94 -26.86 6.89 21.80
N ALA A 95 -28.02 6.25 21.97
CA ALA A 95 -28.11 5.00 22.70
C ALA A 95 -27.16 3.97 22.06
N PRO A 96 -26.30 3.29 22.84
CA PRO A 96 -25.45 2.25 22.30
C PRO A 96 -26.34 1.21 21.63
N ALA A 97 -25.97 0.81 20.40
CA ALA A 97 -26.74 -0.19 19.68
C ALA A 97 -26.72 -1.50 20.48
N LEU A 98 -27.86 -1.85 21.08
CA LEU A 98 -28.04 -3.06 21.91
C LEU A 98 -27.84 -4.36 21.13
N ARG A 99 -27.82 -4.27 19.79
CA ARG A 99 -27.48 -5.36 18.89
C ARG A 99 -26.44 -4.86 17.87
N PRO A 100 -25.44 -5.69 17.53
CA PRO A 100 -24.49 -5.33 16.49
C PRO A 100 -25.26 -5.08 15.19
N GLN A 101 -25.15 -3.87 14.65
CA GLN A 101 -25.71 -3.54 13.34
C GLN A 101 -24.98 -4.38 12.27
N ALA A 102 -25.72 -5.32 11.70
CA ALA A 102 -25.45 -6.09 10.48
C ALA A 102 -23.99 -6.43 10.16
N GLY A 103 -23.61 -7.71 10.34
CA GLY A 103 -22.49 -8.36 9.66
C GLY A 103 -21.09 -7.82 9.99
N ARG A 104 -20.06 -8.65 9.77
CA ARG A 104 -18.68 -8.23 9.94
C ARG A 104 -18.32 -7.25 8.81
N PRO A 105 -17.89 -6.01 9.10
CA PRO A 105 -17.55 -5.07 8.03
C PRO A 105 -16.38 -5.61 7.21
N TRP A 106 -16.38 -5.36 5.90
CA TRP A 106 -15.44 -5.96 4.95
C TRP A 106 -13.97 -5.68 5.30
N TRP A 107 -13.66 -4.49 5.82
CA TRP A 107 -12.32 -4.14 6.29
C TRP A 107 -11.89 -5.00 7.48
N ALA A 108 -12.80 -5.41 8.37
CA ALA A 108 -12.48 -6.29 9.49
C ALA A 108 -12.19 -7.72 9.01
N ARG A 109 -12.74 -8.14 7.85
CA ARG A 109 -12.37 -9.38 7.18
C ARG A 109 -10.96 -9.31 6.60
N LEU A 110 -10.64 -8.23 5.87
CA LEU A 110 -9.30 -8.01 5.32
C LEU A 110 -8.22 -7.91 6.39
N LEU A 111 -8.45 -7.12 7.44
CA LEU A 111 -7.49 -6.91 8.52
C LEU A 111 -7.45 -8.07 9.53
N ARG A 112 -8.23 -9.14 9.32
CA ARG A 112 -8.42 -10.23 10.30
C ARG A 112 -8.64 -9.72 11.74
N ALA A 113 -9.38 -8.62 11.89
CA ALA A 113 -9.58 -7.97 13.19
C ALA A 113 -10.46 -8.84 14.12
N HIS A 114 -9.89 -9.45 15.15
CA HIS A 114 -10.65 -10.31 16.07
C HIS A 114 -11.57 -9.48 16.97
N ARG A 115 -12.78 -10.00 17.22
CA ARG A 115 -13.72 -9.35 18.14
C ARG A 115 -13.16 -9.49 19.55
N LEU A 116 -12.94 -8.36 20.23
CA LEU A 116 -12.72 -8.35 21.67
C LEU A 116 -14.05 -8.73 22.34
N VAL A 117 -14.18 -9.99 22.75
CA VAL A 117 -15.28 -10.45 23.60
C VAL A 117 -14.80 -10.25 25.03
N VAL A 118 -15.36 -9.27 25.73
CA VAL A 118 -15.15 -9.13 27.18
C VAL A 118 -15.88 -10.29 27.83
N ALA A 119 -15.14 -11.27 28.31
CA ALA A 119 -15.69 -12.34 29.14
C ALA A 119 -15.96 -11.75 30.53
N HIS A 120 -17.22 -11.51 30.85
CA HIS A 120 -17.61 -11.33 32.25
C HIS A 120 -17.64 -12.70 32.91
N ARG A 121 -16.81 -12.87 33.94
CA ARG A 121 -16.86 -13.96 34.89
C ARG A 121 -17.27 -13.39 36.24
#